data_AF-A0A353K299-F1
#
_entry.id   AF-A0A353K299-F1
#
_cell.length_a   1.000
_cell.length_b   1.000
_cell.length_c   1.000
_cell.angle_alpha   90.00
_cell.angle_beta   90.00
_cell.angle_gamma   90.00
#
_symmetry.space_group_name_H-M   'P 1'
#
loop_
_entity.id
_entity.type
_entity.pdbx_description
1 polymer ?
#
loop_
_entity_poly.entity_id
_entity_poly.type
_entity_poly.pdbx_seq_one_letter_code
_entity_poly.pdbx_strand_id
1 'polypeptide(L)'
;KKRAFVVTDRALYKMGFLNPIVKTLEKNGMAIKIFSDVEPDPTLEVARKGAEEMNSFKPDTIIAVGGGSPMDAAKIMWIMYEHPEVRFEDLAMRFMDIRKRVYTFPHMGDKAMLVC
;
A
#
# COMPACT_ATOMS: atom_id res chain seq x y z
N LYS A 1 -4.11 -16.53 4.21
CA LYS A 1 -4.34 -15.07 4.34
C LYS A 1 -5.70 -14.86 4.97
N LYS A 2 -5.86 -13.90 5.87
CA LYS A 2 -7.04 -13.67 6.72
C LYS A 2 -7.46 -12.20 6.78
N ARG A 3 -6.57 -11.26 6.45
CA ARG A 3 -6.80 -9.82 6.65
C ARG A 3 -6.32 -9.05 5.42
N ALA A 4 -7.26 -8.53 4.64
CA ALA A 4 -6.98 -7.78 3.42
C ALA A 4 -7.08 -6.27 3.66
N PHE A 5 -6.07 -5.52 3.23
CA PHE A 5 -6.08 -4.06 3.20
C PHE A 5 -6.15 -3.60 1.75
N VAL A 6 -7.27 -2.98 1.36
CA VAL A 6 -7.52 -2.53 -0.01
C VAL A 6 -7.14 -1.06 -0.12
N VAL A 7 -6.26 -0.72 -1.06
CA VAL A 7 -5.82 0.65 -1.35
C VAL A 7 -6.43 1.08 -2.68
N THR A 8 -7.15 2.19 -2.70
CA THR A 8 -7.79 2.73 -3.90
C THR A 8 -7.87 4.26 -3.86
N ASP A 9 -8.32 4.86 -4.95
CA ASP A 9 -8.69 6.27 -4.98
C ASP A 9 -10.17 6.49 -4.59
N ARG A 10 -10.48 7.73 -4.22
CA ARG A 10 -11.82 8.12 -3.76
C ARG A 10 -12.88 7.99 -4.86
N ALA A 11 -12.51 8.11 -6.13
CA ALA A 11 -13.45 8.03 -7.24
C ALA A 11 -13.95 6.59 -7.43
N LEU A 12 -13.04 5.62 -7.52
CA LEU A 12 -13.36 4.20 -7.63
C LEU A 12 -14.12 3.68 -6.41
N TYR A 13 -13.75 4.16 -5.22
CA TYR A 13 -14.49 3.87 -4.00
C TYR A 13 -15.95 4.33 -4.10
N LYS A 14 -16.18 5.61 -4.47
CA LYS A 14 -17.53 6.18 -4.59
C LYS A 14 -18.37 5.52 -5.69
N MET A 15 -17.73 5.10 -6.77
CA MET A 15 -18.39 4.40 -7.88
C MET A 15 -18.70 2.93 -7.56
N GLY A 16 -18.23 2.40 -6.43
CA GLY A 16 -18.51 1.03 -6.00
C GLY A 16 -17.73 -0.05 -6.76
N PHE A 17 -16.62 0.30 -7.42
CA PHE A 17 -15.78 -0.66 -8.16
C PHE A 17 -15.19 -1.75 -7.25
N LEU A 18 -15.02 -1.46 -5.95
CA LEU A 18 -14.51 -2.43 -4.99
C LEU A 18 -15.55 -3.49 -4.57
N ASN A 19 -16.85 -3.28 -4.85
CA ASN A 19 -17.92 -4.15 -4.34
C ASN A 19 -17.73 -5.64 -4.69
N PRO A 20 -17.35 -6.03 -5.93
CA PRO A 20 -17.12 -7.44 -6.24
C PRO A 20 -15.93 -8.04 -5.46
N ILE A 21 -14.88 -7.25 -5.27
CA ILE A 21 -13.67 -7.65 -4.53
C ILE A 21 -14.02 -7.85 -3.07
N VAL A 22 -14.63 -6.86 -2.44
CA VAL A 22 -15.06 -6.90 -1.03
C VAL A 22 -15.99 -8.09 -0.79
N LYS A 23 -17.04 -8.26 -1.60
CA LYS A 23 -17.96 -9.40 -1.49
C LYS A 23 -17.25 -10.74 -1.60
N THR A 24 -16.24 -10.85 -2.45
CA THR A 24 -15.48 -12.10 -2.62
C THR A 24 -14.64 -12.37 -1.38
N LEU A 25 -13.94 -11.36 -0.87
CA LEU A 25 -13.11 -11.49 0.32
C LEU A 25 -13.95 -11.79 1.58
N GLU A 26 -15.11 -11.16 1.74
CA GLU A 26 -16.06 -11.42 2.84
C GLU A 26 -16.60 -12.85 2.79
N LYS A 27 -16.98 -13.34 1.60
CA LYS A 27 -17.41 -14.73 1.41
C LYS A 27 -16.34 -15.75 1.80
N ASN A 28 -15.06 -15.39 1.67
CA ASN A 28 -13.93 -16.21 2.10
C ASN A 28 -13.57 -16.00 3.60
N GLY A 29 -14.38 -15.25 4.35
CA GLY A 29 -14.19 -15.02 5.78
C GLY A 29 -13.00 -14.11 6.12
N MET A 30 -12.54 -13.29 5.18
CA MET A 30 -11.44 -12.36 5.42
C MET A 30 -11.95 -11.09 6.10
N ALA A 31 -11.19 -10.58 7.07
CA ALA A 31 -11.39 -9.22 7.56
C ALA A 31 -10.85 -8.24 6.52
N ILE A 32 -11.61 -7.18 6.23
CA ILE A 32 -11.25 -6.22 5.19
C ILE A 32 -11.19 -4.82 5.77
N LYS A 33 -10.18 -4.07 5.37
CA LYS A 33 -10.11 -2.63 5.59
C LYS A 33 -9.83 -1.94 4.26
N ILE A 34 -10.52 -0.84 3.99
CA ILE A 34 -10.39 -0.08 2.74
C ILE A 34 -9.79 1.29 3.07
N PHE A 35 -8.74 1.65 2.35
CA PHE A 35 -8.11 2.96 2.34
C PHE A 35 -8.36 3.60 0.97
N SER A 36 -9.18 4.64 0.95
CA SER A 36 -9.63 5.30 -0.30
C SER A 36 -9.15 6.76 -0.41
N ASP A 37 -8.24 7.18 0.47
CA ASP A 37 -7.72 8.55 0.52
C ASP A 37 -6.46 8.73 -0.34
N VAL A 38 -6.30 7.92 -1.40
CA VAL A 38 -5.25 8.14 -2.38
C VAL A 38 -5.66 9.23 -3.38
N GLU A 39 -4.89 10.30 -3.42
CA GLU A 39 -5.03 11.42 -4.37
C GLU A 39 -4.11 11.23 -5.59
N PRO A 40 -4.39 11.89 -6.73
CA PRO A 40 -3.41 12.00 -7.82
C PRO A 40 -2.09 12.59 -7.29
N ASP A 41 -0.96 11.97 -7.60
CA ASP A 41 0.37 12.26 -7.00
C ASP A 41 0.42 12.04 -5.48
N PRO A 42 0.46 10.77 -5.02
CA PRO A 42 0.34 10.45 -3.61
C PRO A 42 1.51 11.02 -2.81
N THR A 43 1.19 11.83 -1.80
CA THR A 43 2.20 12.39 -0.90
C THR A 43 2.68 11.35 0.10
N LEU A 44 3.89 11.56 0.63
CA LEU A 44 4.45 10.71 1.68
C LEU A 44 3.55 10.64 2.92
N GLU A 45 2.84 11.73 3.21
CA GLU A 45 1.92 11.80 4.35
C GLU A 45 0.74 10.83 4.19
N VAL A 46 0.18 10.70 2.98
CA VAL A 46 -0.90 9.75 2.67
C VAL A 46 -0.40 8.32 2.84
N ALA A 47 0.80 8.02 2.35
CA ALA A 47 1.40 6.70 2.53
C ALA A 47 1.67 6.39 4.02
N ARG A 48 2.13 7.37 4.80
CA ARG A 48 2.35 7.22 6.25
C ARG A 48 1.06 6.92 7.00
N LYS A 49 -0.03 7.62 6.68
CA LYS A 49 -1.37 7.35 7.22
C LYS A 49 -1.83 5.93 6.89
N GLY A 50 -1.70 5.53 5.62
CA GLY A 50 -2.00 4.16 5.19
C GLY A 50 -1.19 3.11 5.95
N ALA A 51 0.11 3.33 6.14
CA ALA A 51 0.98 2.45 6.89
C ALA A 51 0.64 2.37 8.40
N GLU A 52 0.27 3.49 9.03
CA GLU A 52 -0.22 3.51 10.43
C GLU A 52 -1.52 2.69 10.57
N GLU A 53 -2.42 2.81 9.60
CA GLU A 53 -3.63 2.01 9.55
C GLU A 53 -3.34 0.52 9.32
N MET A 54 -2.36 0.18 8.48
CA MET A 54 -1.87 -1.18 8.31
C MET A 54 -1.23 -1.72 9.59
N ASN A 55 -0.47 -0.91 10.35
CA ASN A 55 0.11 -1.36 11.62
C ASN A 55 -0.96 -1.69 12.67
N SER A 56 -2.06 -0.92 12.69
CA SER A 56 -3.20 -1.19 13.58
C SER A 56 -4.02 -2.39 13.10
N PHE A 57 -4.22 -2.48 11.78
CA PHE A 57 -5.03 -3.54 11.17
C PHE A 57 -4.26 -4.84 10.93
N LYS A 58 -2.94 -4.85 10.95
CA LYS A 58 -2.07 -6.01 10.71
C LYS A 58 -2.53 -6.89 9.53
N PRO A 59 -2.65 -6.34 8.30
CA PRO A 59 -3.02 -7.13 7.14
C PRO A 59 -1.94 -8.15 6.81
N ASP A 60 -2.36 -9.26 6.22
CA ASP A 60 -1.46 -10.23 5.58
C ASP A 60 -1.53 -10.18 4.05
N THR A 61 -2.49 -9.43 3.49
CA THR A 61 -2.59 -9.11 2.07
C THR A 61 -2.91 -7.63 1.89
N ILE A 62 -2.17 -6.94 1.03
CA ILE A 62 -2.45 -5.59 0.55
C ILE A 62 -2.91 -5.71 -0.90
N ILE A 63 -4.04 -5.10 -1.24
CA ILE A 63 -4.65 -5.16 -2.57
C ILE A 63 -4.74 -3.73 -3.11
N ALA A 64 -3.96 -3.40 -4.13
CA ALA A 64 -4.07 -2.14 -4.83
C ALA A 64 -5.12 -2.24 -5.93
N VAL A 65 -6.07 -1.30 -5.98
CA VAL A 65 -7.10 -1.24 -7.01
C VAL A 65 -7.21 0.18 -7.52
N GLY A 66 -6.80 0.38 -8.78
CA GLY A 66 -6.92 1.65 -9.47
C GLY A 66 -5.83 1.84 -10.52
N GLY A 67 -5.54 3.10 -10.85
CA GLY A 67 -4.44 3.45 -11.76
C GLY A 67 -3.08 3.46 -11.08
N GLY A 68 -2.10 4.12 -11.73
CA GLY A 68 -0.72 4.21 -11.23
C GLY A 68 -0.61 4.81 -9.81
N SER A 69 -1.39 5.84 -9.50
CA SER A 69 -1.33 6.49 -8.18
C SER A 69 -1.69 5.54 -7.02
N PRO A 70 -2.86 4.88 -6.97
CA PRO A 70 -3.17 3.86 -5.95
C PRO A 70 -2.16 2.73 -5.86
N MET A 71 -1.64 2.25 -6.99
CA MET A 71 -0.64 1.18 -7.02
C MET A 71 0.70 1.63 -6.42
N ASP A 72 1.16 2.84 -6.74
CA ASP A 72 2.41 3.37 -6.21
C ASP A 72 2.28 3.72 -4.73
N ALA A 73 1.16 4.31 -4.30
CA ALA A 73 0.85 4.53 -2.89
C ALA A 73 0.87 3.21 -2.11
N ALA A 74 0.26 2.14 -2.65
CA ALA A 74 0.24 0.82 -2.01
C ALA A 74 1.64 0.22 -1.85
N LYS A 75 2.55 0.38 -2.83
CA LYS A 75 3.95 -0.06 -2.71
C LYS A 75 4.68 0.68 -1.59
N ILE A 76 4.50 1.99 -1.50
CA ILE A 76 5.14 2.80 -0.45
C ILE A 76 4.61 2.39 0.92
N MET A 77 3.29 2.27 1.06
CA MET A 77 2.66 1.79 2.30
C MET A 77 3.15 0.39 2.69
N TRP A 78 3.30 -0.51 1.70
CA TRP A 78 3.80 -1.86 1.92
C TRP A 78 5.24 -1.86 2.47
N ILE A 79 6.13 -1.06 1.87
CA ILE A 79 7.51 -0.90 2.35
C ILE A 79 7.52 -0.36 3.78
N MET A 80 6.75 0.69 4.07
CA MET A 80 6.67 1.27 5.41
C MET A 80 6.07 0.31 6.45
N TYR A 81 5.14 -0.54 6.04
CA TYR A 81 4.53 -1.54 6.91
C TYR A 81 5.49 -2.70 7.20
N GLU A 82 6.20 -3.21 6.19
CA GLU A 82 7.20 -4.27 6.36
C GLU A 82 8.40 -3.75 7.17
N HIS A 83 8.93 -2.59 6.78
CA HIS A 83 10.16 -2.01 7.31
C HIS A 83 9.92 -0.58 7.84
N PRO A 84 9.34 -0.43 9.05
CA PRO A 84 9.12 0.89 9.65
C PRO A 84 10.43 1.66 9.93
N GLU A 85 11.58 0.99 9.93
CA GLU A 85 12.91 1.56 10.07
C GLU A 85 13.45 2.22 8.79
N VAL A 86 12.88 1.89 7.62
CA VAL A 86 13.33 2.43 6.34
C VAL A 86 12.84 3.87 6.16
N ARG A 87 13.77 4.79 6.00
CA ARG A 87 13.47 6.19 5.67
C ARG A 87 13.21 6.30 4.18
N PHE A 88 12.03 6.80 3.82
CA PHE A 88 11.63 6.86 2.42
C PHE A 88 12.49 7.84 1.60
N GLU A 89 13.10 8.84 2.23
CA GLU A 89 14.04 9.74 1.57
C GLU A 89 15.25 9.00 0.97
N ASP A 90 15.62 7.86 1.56
CA ASP A 90 16.70 7.01 1.04
C ASP A 90 16.24 6.20 -0.20
N LEU A 91 14.93 5.99 -0.38
CA LEU A 91 14.34 5.31 -1.55
C LEU A 91 14.02 6.29 -2.69
N ALA A 92 13.64 7.54 -2.35
CA ALA A 92 13.19 8.55 -3.30
C ALA A 92 14.32 9.38 -3.93
N MET A 93 15.57 8.93 -3.86
CA MET A 93 16.75 9.70 -4.30
C MET A 93 16.62 10.20 -5.75
N ARG A 94 16.60 11.53 -5.93
CA ARG A 94 16.76 12.18 -7.23
C ARG A 94 18.14 11.87 -7.81
N PHE A 95 18.16 11.58 -9.12
CA PHE A 95 19.25 11.12 -10.00
C PHE A 95 20.60 11.89 -10.02
N MET A 96 21.02 12.59 -8.96
CA MET A 96 22.18 13.50 -9.01
C MET A 96 23.51 13.01 -8.40
N ASP A 97 23.56 11.88 -7.69
CA ASP A 97 24.85 11.35 -7.19
C ASP A 97 25.08 9.88 -7.60
N ILE A 98 26.00 9.68 -8.56
CA ILE A 98 26.32 8.37 -9.12
C ILE A 98 26.88 7.37 -8.08
N ARG A 99 27.36 7.87 -6.94
CA ARG A 99 27.95 7.04 -5.86
C ARG A 99 26.89 6.47 -4.90
N LYS A 100 25.65 6.96 -4.96
CA LYS A 100 24.53 6.46 -4.15
C LYS A 100 23.62 5.48 -4.93
N ARG A 101 24.12 4.97 -6.07
CA ARG A 101 23.38 4.13 -7.03
C ARG A 101 22.93 2.76 -6.53
N VAL A 102 23.43 2.29 -5.39
CA VAL A 102 23.13 0.95 -4.89
C VAL A 102 22.50 1.08 -3.51
N TYR A 103 21.18 1.19 -3.49
CA TYR A 103 20.40 0.94 -2.29
C TYR A 103 19.99 -0.54 -2.30
N THR A 104 20.36 -1.29 -1.28
CA THR A 104 19.89 -2.68 -1.13
C THR A 104 18.43 -2.63 -0.72
N PHE A 105 17.54 -2.94 -1.66
CA PHE A 105 16.12 -3.04 -1.37
C PHE A 105 15.90 -4.17 -0.35
N PRO A 106 15.12 -3.92 0.72
CA PRO A 106 14.94 -4.91 1.78
C PRO A 106 14.14 -6.12 1.28
N HIS A 107 14.23 -7.23 2.01
CA HIS A 107 13.43 -8.42 1.72
C HIS A 107 11.95 -8.13 2.04
N MET A 108 11.05 -8.35 1.09
CA MET A 108 9.63 -8.06 1.25
C MET A 108 8.80 -9.34 1.34
N GLY A 109 7.66 -9.27 2.04
CA GLY A 109 6.67 -10.34 2.09
C GLY A 109 6.55 -11.06 3.44
N ASP A 110 7.30 -10.63 4.45
CA ASP A 110 7.28 -11.23 5.78
C ASP A 110 5.96 -11.00 6.51
N LYS A 111 5.44 -9.76 6.49
CA LYS A 111 4.16 -9.40 7.12
C LYS A 111 2.99 -9.51 6.16
N ALA A 112 3.13 -9.02 4.93
CA ALA A 112 2.05 -8.98 3.95
C ALA A 112 2.50 -9.21 2.51
N MET A 113 1.60 -9.76 1.71
CA MET A 113 1.77 -9.86 0.27
C MET A 113 1.07 -8.69 -0.42
N LEU A 114 1.75 -8.00 -1.34
CA LEU A 114 1.14 -7.00 -2.21
C LEU A 114 0.58 -7.67 -3.48
N VAL A 115 -0.66 -7.34 -3.81
CA VAL A 115 -1.37 -7.73 -5.05
C VAL A 115 -1.80 -6.44 -5.74
N CYS A 116 -1.42 -6.27 -7.01
CA CYS A 116 -1.77 -5.10 -7.83
C CYS A 116 -2.39 -5.53 -9.16
#